data_AF-Q17PC4-F1
#
_entry.id   AF-Q17PC4-F1
#
_cell.length_a   1.000
_cell.length_b   1.000
_cell.length_c   1.000
_cell.angle_alpha   90.00
_cell.angle_beta   90.00
_cell.angle_gamma   90.00
#
_symmetry.space_group_name_H-M   'P 1'
#
loop_
_entity.id
_entity.type
_entity.pdbx_description
1 polymer ?
#
loop_
_entity_poly.entity_id
_entity_poly.type
_entity_poly.pdbx_seq_one_letter_code
_entity_poly.pdbx_strand_id
1 'polypeptide(L)'
;MTSVEGSSKGENSKSAIPVIVNRGGMIGSIEPYVPGECFGEYKERLELFFELNDVIESKRVAMLITLIGPETYKILKSLVIPAEPKTKSFEELVTALTGHFAPTVNVIAERYKFHQCVQASSESIAEYIVAIKARAQSSSILQTTPFAVPSFFDCHSDDETTLPKNQCDQ
;
A
#
# COMPACT_ATOMS: atom_id res chain seq x y z
N MET A 1 66.42 -16.93 -21.89
CA MET A 1 65.16 -16.17 -21.96
C MET A 1 64.02 -17.09 -21.56
N THR A 2 63.59 -17.05 -20.31
CA THR A 2 62.32 -17.65 -19.89
C THR A 2 61.66 -16.65 -18.95
N SER A 3 60.73 -15.89 -19.52
CA SER A 3 59.91 -14.91 -18.82
C SER A 3 58.84 -15.62 -17.97
N VAL A 4 58.82 -15.19 -16.71
CA VAL A 4 57.69 -14.86 -15.82
C VAL A 4 56.30 -14.92 -16.48
N GLU A 5 55.32 -15.59 -15.83
CA GLU A 5 54.21 -14.96 -15.10
C GLU A 5 53.21 -16.00 -14.58
N GLY A 6 52.85 -15.86 -13.31
CA GLY A 6 51.72 -16.55 -12.71
C GLY A 6 50.42 -15.77 -12.89
N SER A 7 49.29 -16.45 -12.74
CA SER A 7 48.12 -15.85 -12.07
C SER A 7 47.07 -16.90 -11.75
N SER A 8 46.72 -16.89 -10.46
CA SER A 8 45.53 -17.47 -9.86
C SER A 8 44.24 -16.98 -10.51
N LYS A 9 43.29 -17.90 -10.69
CA LYS A 9 41.82 -17.73 -10.59
C LYS A 9 41.28 -19.17 -10.48
N GLY A 10 40.72 -19.65 -9.38
CA GLY A 10 39.76 -18.97 -8.52
C GLY A 10 38.39 -19.00 -9.17
N GLU A 11 37.90 -20.17 -9.60
CA GLU A 11 36.57 -20.31 -10.16
C GLU A 11 35.58 -20.84 -9.12
N ASN A 12 34.65 -19.93 -8.86
CA ASN A 12 33.63 -19.88 -7.84
C ASN A 12 32.68 -21.07 -7.96
N SER A 13 32.50 -21.81 -6.88
CA SER A 13 31.46 -22.81 -6.71
C SER A 13 30.10 -22.12 -6.76
N LYS A 14 29.52 -21.98 -7.96
CA LYS A 14 28.08 -21.85 -8.09
C LYS A 14 27.52 -23.20 -7.70
N SER A 15 27.20 -23.37 -6.41
CA SER A 15 26.37 -24.47 -5.96
C SER A 15 25.11 -24.44 -6.82
N ALA A 16 25.00 -25.41 -7.71
CA ALA A 16 23.77 -25.69 -8.40
C ALA A 16 22.77 -26.07 -7.31
N ILE A 17 21.98 -25.10 -6.87
CA ILE A 17 20.79 -25.39 -6.08
C ILE A 17 19.97 -26.30 -7.00
N PRO A 18 19.70 -27.55 -6.60
CA PRO A 18 18.93 -28.44 -7.44
C PRO A 18 17.56 -27.81 -7.62
N VAL A 19 17.18 -27.54 -8.87
CA VAL A 19 15.80 -27.17 -9.21
C VAL A 19 14.96 -28.41 -8.97
N ILE A 20 14.42 -28.53 -7.74
CA ILE A 20 13.44 -29.55 -7.39
C ILE A 20 12.16 -29.14 -8.11
N VAL A 21 11.97 -29.64 -9.33
CA VAL A 21 10.65 -29.60 -9.96
C VAL A 21 9.79 -30.60 -9.21
N ASN A 22 9.03 -30.12 -8.23
CA ASN A 22 8.07 -30.94 -7.51
C ASN A 22 7.09 -31.54 -8.53
N ARG A 23 7.13 -32.87 -8.70
CA ARG A 23 6.14 -33.65 -9.47
C ARG A 23 4.89 -33.97 -8.63
N GLY A 24 4.71 -33.30 -7.48
CA GLY A 24 3.46 -33.29 -6.72
C GLY A 24 2.54 -32.17 -7.19
N GLY A 25 1.22 -32.39 -7.15
CA GLY A 25 0.23 -31.34 -7.43
C GLY A 25 0.44 -30.11 -6.54
N MET A 26 0.03 -28.93 -7.02
CA MET A 26 0.08 -27.70 -6.22
C MET A 26 -0.69 -27.88 -4.92
N ILE A 27 -0.09 -27.47 -3.81
CA ILE A 27 -0.68 -27.56 -2.48
C ILE A 27 -1.50 -26.29 -2.24
N GLY A 28 -2.77 -26.49 -1.92
CA GLY A 28 -3.71 -25.41 -1.63
C GLY A 28 -4.39 -24.80 -2.86
N SER A 29 -5.38 -23.96 -2.59
CA SER A 29 -6.08 -23.14 -3.58
C SER A 29 -6.19 -21.71 -3.07
N ILE A 30 -6.15 -20.74 -3.97
CA ILE A 30 -6.44 -19.34 -3.68
C ILE A 30 -7.74 -18.96 -4.38
N GLU A 31 -8.64 -18.30 -3.67
CA GLU A 31 -9.86 -17.74 -4.25
C GLU A 31 -9.50 -16.59 -5.19
N PRO A 32 -10.20 -16.44 -6.33
CA PRO A 32 -10.00 -15.31 -7.22
C PRO A 32 -10.23 -13.97 -6.52
N TYR A 33 -9.55 -12.93 -7.02
CA TYR A 33 -9.76 -11.57 -6.51
C TYR A 33 -11.22 -11.14 -6.73
N VAL A 34 -11.85 -10.61 -5.68
CA VAL A 34 -13.19 -10.05 -5.74
C VAL A 34 -13.09 -8.51 -5.81
N PRO A 35 -13.65 -7.86 -6.84
CA PRO A 35 -13.69 -6.41 -6.93
C PRO A 35 -14.33 -5.79 -5.68
N GLY A 36 -13.60 -4.91 -5.00
CA GLY A 36 -13.99 -4.28 -3.74
C GLY A 36 -13.16 -4.72 -2.54
N GLU A 37 -12.46 -5.85 -2.64
CA GLU A 37 -11.45 -6.25 -1.65
C GLU A 37 -10.15 -5.46 -1.81
N CYS A 38 -9.34 -5.42 -0.75
CA CYS A 38 -8.00 -4.84 -0.81
C CYS A 38 -7.11 -5.69 -1.73
N PHE A 39 -6.71 -5.13 -2.87
CA PHE A 39 -5.81 -5.83 -3.81
C PHE A 39 -4.45 -6.17 -3.17
N GLY A 40 -3.99 -5.37 -2.20
CA GLY A 40 -2.78 -5.66 -1.43
C GLY A 40 -2.85 -6.98 -0.66
N GLU A 41 -3.98 -7.24 0.02
CA GLU A 41 -4.19 -8.50 0.75
C GLU A 41 -4.26 -9.71 -0.20
N TYR A 42 -4.89 -9.55 -1.37
CA TYR A 42 -4.87 -10.58 -2.41
C TYR A 42 -3.45 -10.85 -2.93
N LYS A 43 -2.66 -9.79 -3.18
CA LYS A 43 -1.25 -9.90 -3.59
C LYS A 43 -0.43 -10.68 -2.58
N GLU A 44 -0.56 -10.37 -1.29
CA GLU A 44 0.16 -11.07 -0.22
C GLU A 44 -0.16 -12.56 -0.20
N ARG A 45 -1.46 -12.92 -0.28
CA ARG A 45 -1.87 -14.34 -0.37
C ARG A 45 -1.28 -15.04 -1.59
N LEU A 46 -1.22 -14.35 -2.73
CA LEU A 46 -0.63 -14.90 -3.96
C LEU A 46 0.88 -15.09 -3.84
N GLU A 47 1.60 -14.16 -3.20
CA GLU A 47 3.04 -14.27 -2.97
C GLU A 47 3.36 -15.44 -2.03
N LEU A 48 2.60 -15.60 -0.95
CA LEU A 48 2.69 -16.76 -0.05
C LEU A 48 2.40 -18.07 -0.80
N PHE A 49 1.44 -18.06 -1.74
CA PHE A 49 1.14 -19.24 -2.56
C PHE A 49 2.32 -19.62 -3.48
N PHE A 50 3.04 -18.64 -4.01
CA PHE A 50 4.24 -18.88 -4.81
C PHE A 50 5.39 -19.42 -3.98
N GLU A 51 5.58 -18.89 -2.76
CA GLU A 51 6.60 -19.37 -1.82
C GLU A 51 6.32 -20.80 -1.38
N LEU A 52 5.08 -21.10 -0.98
CA LEU A 52 4.67 -22.44 -0.54
C LEU A 52 4.88 -23.52 -1.61
N ASN A 53 4.71 -23.16 -2.89
CA ASN A 53 4.79 -24.09 -4.02
C ASN A 53 6.13 -24.02 -4.78
N ASP A 54 7.14 -23.30 -4.26
CA ASP A 54 8.45 -23.09 -4.91
C ASP A 54 8.31 -22.66 -6.39
N VAL A 55 7.39 -21.72 -6.66
CA VAL A 55 7.05 -21.31 -8.02
C VAL A 55 8.19 -20.52 -8.64
N ILE A 56 8.74 -21.09 -9.72
CA ILE A 56 9.74 -20.44 -10.58
C ILE A 56 9.16 -19.13 -11.13
N GLU A 57 9.96 -18.06 -11.11
CA GLU A 57 9.56 -16.71 -11.51
C GLU A 57 8.92 -16.64 -12.91
N SER A 58 9.41 -17.43 -13.87
CA SER A 58 8.87 -17.52 -15.23
C SER A 58 7.41 -18.00 -15.30
N LYS A 59 6.90 -18.68 -14.25
CA LYS A 59 5.52 -19.14 -14.16
C LYS A 59 4.60 -18.17 -13.41
N ARG A 60 5.14 -17.20 -12.67
CA ARG A 60 4.35 -16.28 -11.82
C ARG A 60 3.35 -15.46 -12.64
N VAL A 61 3.74 -14.98 -13.82
CA VAL A 61 2.85 -14.23 -14.74
C VAL A 61 1.67 -15.10 -15.18
N ALA A 62 1.95 -16.33 -15.61
CA ALA A 62 0.91 -17.27 -16.04
C ALA A 62 -0.05 -17.59 -14.87
N MET A 63 0.50 -17.84 -13.68
CA MET A 63 -0.28 -18.14 -12.49
C MET A 63 -1.15 -16.95 -12.05
N LEU A 64 -0.60 -15.73 -12.01
CA LEU A 64 -1.36 -14.51 -11.73
C LEU A 64 -2.57 -14.39 -12.65
N ILE A 65 -2.36 -14.51 -13.97
CA ILE A 65 -3.42 -14.40 -14.98
C ILE A 65 -4.51 -15.46 -14.76
N THR A 66 -4.14 -16.68 -14.39
CA THR A 66 -5.11 -17.76 -14.17
C THR A 66 -5.85 -17.66 -12.84
N LEU A 67 -5.19 -17.14 -11.79
CA LEU A 67 -5.72 -17.14 -10.42
C LEU A 67 -6.53 -15.88 -10.10
N ILE A 68 -6.25 -14.75 -10.75
CA ILE A 68 -6.90 -13.46 -10.46
C ILE A 68 -8.40 -13.40 -10.78
N GLY A 69 -8.89 -14.35 -11.59
CA GLY A 69 -10.28 -14.43 -11.99
C GLY A 69 -10.63 -13.67 -13.27
N PRO A 70 -11.77 -14.01 -13.89
CA PRO A 70 -12.14 -13.54 -15.22
C PRO A 70 -12.47 -12.04 -15.27
N GLU A 71 -13.13 -11.50 -14.24
CA GLU A 71 -13.49 -10.08 -14.11
C GLU A 71 -12.22 -9.21 -14.11
N THR A 72 -11.32 -9.51 -13.18
CA THR A 72 -10.05 -8.78 -13.00
C THR A 72 -9.12 -8.95 -14.18
N TYR A 73 -9.12 -10.12 -14.83
CA TYR A 73 -8.34 -10.33 -16.04
C TYR A 73 -8.78 -9.44 -17.20
N LYS A 74 -10.09 -9.17 -17.36
CA LYS A 74 -10.59 -8.21 -18.37
C LYS A 74 -10.03 -6.81 -18.11
N ILE A 75 -10.04 -6.38 -16.84
CA ILE A 75 -9.48 -5.09 -16.41
C ILE A 75 -7.98 -5.06 -16.73
N LEU A 76 -7.23 -6.08 -16.30
CA LEU A 76 -5.79 -6.18 -16.57
C LEU A 76 -5.49 -6.06 -18.06
N LYS A 77 -6.25 -6.78 -18.90
CA LYS A 77 -6.10 -6.74 -20.35
C LYS A 77 -6.34 -5.34 -20.92
N SER A 78 -7.30 -4.59 -20.37
CA SER A 78 -7.55 -3.19 -20.75
C SER A 78 -6.42 -2.25 -20.32
N LEU A 79 -5.76 -2.52 -19.18
CA LEU A 79 -4.71 -1.67 -18.64
C LEU A 79 -3.38 -1.77 -19.41
N VAL A 80 -3.12 -2.91 -20.08
CA VAL A 80 -1.83 -3.15 -20.74
C VAL A 80 -1.84 -2.96 -22.27
N ILE A 81 -2.96 -2.50 -22.85
CA ILE A 81 -3.07 -2.21 -24.28
C ILE A 81 -2.01 -1.17 -24.69
N PRO A 82 -1.26 -1.37 -25.80
CA PRO A 82 -1.42 -2.38 -26.86
C PRO A 82 -0.67 -3.71 -26.64
N ALA A 83 0.02 -3.88 -25.52
CA ALA A 83 0.77 -5.10 -25.21
C ALA A 83 -0.15 -6.23 -24.69
N GLU A 84 0.35 -7.46 -24.70
CA GLU A 84 -0.35 -8.59 -24.08
C GLU A 84 0.08 -8.78 -22.62
N PRO A 85 -0.84 -9.11 -21.69
CA PRO A 85 -0.49 -9.35 -20.29
C PRO A 85 0.62 -10.40 -20.11
N LYS A 86 0.70 -11.40 -20.99
CA LYS A 86 1.73 -12.46 -20.94
C LYS A 86 3.13 -12.00 -21.29
N THR A 87 3.27 -10.85 -21.96
CA THR A 87 4.56 -10.30 -22.40
C THR A 87 5.20 -9.38 -21.36
N LYS A 88 4.45 -9.04 -20.31
CA LYS A 88 4.86 -8.16 -19.23
C LYS A 88 5.46 -8.94 -18.06
N SER A 89 6.29 -8.26 -17.28
CA SER A 89 6.80 -8.82 -16.02
C SER A 89 5.71 -8.90 -14.96
N PHE A 90 5.89 -9.79 -13.98
CA PHE A 90 4.96 -9.92 -12.85
C PHE A 90 4.79 -8.59 -12.11
N GLU A 91 5.89 -7.89 -11.84
CA GLU A 91 5.90 -6.60 -11.13
C GLU A 91 5.13 -5.51 -11.88
N GLU A 92 5.26 -5.43 -13.22
CA GLU A 92 4.49 -4.47 -14.03
C GLU A 92 2.99 -4.73 -13.92
N LEU A 93 2.57 -6.00 -13.97
CA LEU A 93 1.15 -6.38 -13.87
C LEU A 93 0.58 -6.07 -12.49
N VAL A 94 1.33 -6.42 -11.43
CA VAL A 94 0.94 -6.13 -10.04
C VAL A 94 0.84 -4.62 -9.82
N THR A 95 1.79 -3.84 -10.36
CA THR A 95 1.76 -2.38 -10.25
C THR A 95 0.56 -1.79 -10.97
N ALA A 96 0.25 -2.26 -12.18
CA ALA A 96 -0.92 -1.81 -12.92
C ALA A 96 -2.23 -2.10 -12.17
N LEU A 97 -2.36 -3.29 -11.59
CA LEU A 97 -3.53 -3.67 -10.80
C LEU A 97 -3.64 -2.89 -9.50
N THR A 98 -2.53 -2.74 -8.78
CA THR A 98 -2.47 -1.96 -7.56
C THR A 98 -2.85 -0.51 -7.83
N GLY A 99 -2.36 0.08 -8.93
CA GLY A 99 -2.72 1.44 -9.33
C GLY A 99 -4.19 1.60 -9.69
N HIS A 100 -4.80 0.60 -10.35
CA HIS A 100 -6.21 0.62 -10.71
C HIS A 100 -7.14 0.42 -9.50
N PHE A 101 -6.78 -0.47 -8.58
CA PHE A 101 -7.56 -0.74 -7.36
C PHE A 101 -7.16 0.12 -6.17
N ALA A 102 -6.14 0.96 -6.33
CA ALA A 102 -5.80 1.95 -5.31
C ALA A 102 -7.02 2.83 -5.06
N PRO A 103 -7.38 3.08 -3.78
CA PRO A 103 -8.44 4.02 -3.48
C PRO A 103 -8.08 5.35 -4.15
N THR A 104 -8.95 5.84 -5.02
CA THR A 104 -8.81 7.18 -5.57
C THR A 104 -9.04 8.16 -4.42
N VAL A 105 -7.95 8.54 -3.74
CA VAL A 105 -8.02 9.45 -2.61
C VAL A 105 -8.38 10.82 -3.17
N ASN A 106 -9.64 11.23 -2.97
CA ASN A 106 -10.03 12.61 -3.22
C ASN A 106 -9.47 13.49 -2.10
N VAL A 107 -8.33 14.13 -2.37
CA VAL A 107 -7.64 15.01 -1.44
C VAL A 107 -8.56 16.10 -0.87
N ILE A 108 -9.50 16.62 -1.66
CA ILE A 108 -10.45 17.65 -1.19
C ILE A 108 -11.45 17.04 -0.21
N ALA A 109 -11.99 15.86 -0.50
CA ALA A 109 -12.92 15.17 0.39
C ALA A 109 -12.24 14.74 1.69
N GLU A 110 -11.01 14.24 1.62
CA GLU A 110 -10.23 13.86 2.79
C GLU A 110 -9.86 15.10 3.63
N ARG A 111 -9.55 16.25 2.99
CA ARG A 111 -9.29 17.52 3.71
C ARG A 111 -10.56 17.94 4.43
N TYR A 112 -11.68 17.87 3.74
CA TYR A 112 -12.97 18.22 4.33
C TYR A 112 -13.34 17.31 5.51
N LYS A 113 -13.08 15.99 5.43
CA LYS A 113 -13.28 15.08 6.56
C LYS A 113 -12.36 15.40 7.74
N PHE A 114 -11.09 15.72 7.46
CA PHE A 114 -10.13 16.12 8.50
C PHE A 114 -10.53 17.43 9.17
N HIS A 115 -10.95 18.43 8.39
CA HIS A 115 -11.40 19.73 8.89
C HIS A 115 -12.73 19.68 9.65
N GLN A 116 -13.56 18.67 9.41
CA GLN A 116 -14.80 18.45 10.16
C GLN A 116 -14.61 17.68 11.46
N CYS A 117 -13.40 17.19 11.76
CA CYS A 117 -13.12 16.60 13.07
C CYS A 117 -13.13 17.71 14.11
N VAL A 118 -14.23 17.79 14.86
CA VAL A 118 -14.38 18.64 16.05
C VAL A 118 -14.28 17.78 17.29
N GLN A 119 -13.66 18.31 18.35
CA GLN A 119 -13.64 17.67 19.65
C GLN A 119 -15.07 17.46 20.14
N ALA A 120 -15.41 16.23 20.53
CA ALA A 120 -16.73 15.98 21.11
C ALA A 120 -16.82 16.63 22.51
N SER A 121 -18.02 17.10 22.90
CA SER A 121 -18.23 17.78 24.20
C SER A 121 -17.88 16.93 25.43
N SER A 122 -17.80 15.61 25.26
CA SER A 122 -17.42 14.64 26.30
C SER A 122 -15.99 14.09 26.15
N GLU A 123 -15.24 14.50 25.13
CA GLU A 123 -13.90 13.98 24.84
C GLU A 123 -12.84 14.87 25.52
N SER A 124 -11.87 14.25 26.19
CA SER A 124 -10.74 15.00 26.75
C SER A 124 -9.80 15.49 25.65
N ILE A 125 -9.08 16.59 25.89
CA ILE A 125 -8.11 17.13 24.93
C ILE A 125 -7.04 16.09 24.55
N ALA A 126 -6.64 15.23 25.49
CA ALA A 126 -5.67 14.18 25.25
C ALA A 126 -6.20 13.10 24.29
N GLU A 127 -7.45 12.67 24.46
CA GLU A 127 -8.13 11.72 23.58
C GLU A 127 -8.32 12.31 22.19
N TYR A 128 -8.72 13.57 22.11
CA TYR A 128 -8.87 14.30 20.84
C TYR A 128 -7.55 14.38 20.07
N ILE A 129 -6.44 14.69 20.73
CA ILE A 129 -5.10 14.72 20.11
C ILE A 129 -4.71 13.32 19.61
N VAL A 130 -5.00 12.25 20.36
CA VAL A 130 -4.74 10.87 19.92
C VAL A 130 -5.61 10.50 18.71
N ALA A 131 -6.87 10.89 18.71
CA ALA A 131 -7.80 10.63 17.61
C ALA A 131 -7.42 11.38 16.34
N ILE A 132 -7.00 12.65 16.44
CA ILE A 132 -6.43 13.41 15.31
C ILE A 132 -5.19 12.69 14.79
N LYS A 133 -4.25 12.30 15.67
CA LYS A 133 -3.02 11.59 15.27
C LYS A 133 -3.30 10.25 14.58
N ALA A 134 -4.30 9.50 15.02
CA ALA A 134 -4.68 8.25 14.37
C ALA A 134 -5.27 8.47 12.97
N ARG A 135 -6.16 9.46 12.81
CA ARG A 135 -6.76 9.83 11.51
C ARG A 135 -5.75 10.44 10.54
N ALA A 136 -4.77 11.15 11.08
CA ALA A 136 -3.61 11.67 10.40
C ALA A 136 -2.74 10.58 9.75
N GLN A 137 -2.63 9.40 10.39
CA GLN A 137 -1.87 8.27 9.86
C GLN A 137 -2.65 7.48 8.78
N SER A 138 -3.98 7.43 8.88
CA SER A 138 -4.81 6.73 7.90
C SER A 138 -5.15 7.57 6.66
N SER A 139 -5.07 8.90 6.75
CA SER A 139 -5.29 9.80 5.63
C SER A 139 -3.95 10.14 4.96
N SER A 140 -3.85 9.93 3.64
CA SER A 140 -2.64 10.27 2.86
C SER A 140 -2.35 11.77 2.75
N ILE A 141 -3.21 12.63 3.32
CA ILE A 141 -3.07 14.09 3.34
C ILE A 141 -1.79 14.58 4.01
N LEU A 142 -1.29 13.87 5.02
CA LEU A 142 -0.11 14.29 5.76
C LEU A 142 1.21 13.79 5.17
N GLN A 143 1.16 12.98 4.10
CA GLN A 143 2.37 12.54 3.43
C GLN A 143 2.93 13.62 2.48
N THR A 144 2.17 14.69 2.21
CA THR A 144 2.56 15.78 1.31
C THR A 144 2.48 17.15 1.99
N THR A 145 3.41 17.47 2.90
CA THR A 145 3.96 18.84 3.05
C THR A 145 5.15 18.83 4.02
N PRO A 146 6.37 19.22 3.60
CA PRO A 146 7.51 19.38 4.51
C PRO A 146 7.54 20.75 5.21
N PHE A 147 6.47 21.55 5.19
CA PHE A 147 6.51 22.87 5.81
C PHE A 147 5.13 23.35 6.27
N ALA A 148 5.12 23.97 7.46
CA ALA A 148 4.05 24.73 8.10
C ALA A 148 2.93 23.95 8.83
N VAL A 149 3.27 23.40 10.00
CA VAL A 149 2.32 23.13 11.10
C VAL A 149 2.55 24.16 12.22
N PRO A 150 2.12 25.43 12.08
CA PRO A 150 1.76 26.16 13.30
C PRO A 150 0.48 27.03 13.24
N SER A 151 -0.27 27.06 12.14
CA SER A 151 -1.42 27.99 12.00
C SER A 151 -2.81 27.34 12.10
N PHE A 152 -2.92 26.04 12.36
CA PHE A 152 -4.22 25.35 12.42
C PHE A 152 -4.86 25.31 13.81
N PHE A 153 -4.18 25.78 14.87
CA PHE A 153 -4.67 25.65 16.25
C PHE A 153 -5.32 26.91 16.83
N ASP A 154 -5.68 27.90 16.00
CA ASP A 154 -6.13 29.21 16.48
C ASP A 154 -7.55 29.60 16.06
N CYS A 155 -8.50 28.66 16.13
CA CYS A 155 -9.91 29.02 16.10
C CYS A 155 -10.75 27.98 16.84
N HIS A 156 -11.51 28.45 17.85
CA HIS A 156 -12.43 27.74 18.77
C HIS A 156 -11.90 27.40 20.17
N SER A 157 -11.15 28.32 20.78
CA SER A 157 -11.23 28.51 22.24
C SER A 157 -12.20 29.66 22.53
N ASP A 158 -13.50 29.40 22.40
CA ASP A 158 -14.49 30.26 23.05
C ASP A 158 -14.52 29.88 24.53
N ASP A 159 -13.65 30.51 25.34
CA ASP A 159 -13.80 30.53 26.79
C ASP A 159 -14.53 31.82 27.18
N GLU A 160 -15.86 31.72 27.21
CA GLU A 160 -16.74 32.68 27.83
C GLU A 160 -16.53 32.62 29.36
N THR A 161 -15.65 33.46 29.89
CA THR A 161 -15.56 33.68 31.34
C THR A 161 -15.50 35.16 31.72
N THR A 162 -16.60 35.59 32.35
CA THR A 162 -16.73 36.67 33.36
C THR A 162 -17.01 38.12 32.92
N LEU A 163 -18.29 38.46 32.83
CA LEU A 163 -18.82 39.82 33.09
C LEU A 163 -18.69 40.17 34.59
N PRO A 164 -18.11 41.32 34.98
CA PRO A 164 -18.22 41.82 36.34
C PRO A 164 -19.56 42.54 36.59
N LYS A 165 -20.19 42.24 37.72
CA LYS A 165 -21.36 42.95 38.28
C LYS A 165 -20.93 44.29 38.91
N ASN A 166 -21.88 45.23 38.93
CA ASN A 166 -21.97 46.55 39.61
C ASN A 166 -21.93 47.72 38.59
N GLN A 167 -22.90 48.62 38.51
CA GLN A 167 -23.60 49.35 39.58
C GLN A 167 -25.03 49.75 39.17
N CYS A 168 -25.94 49.65 40.15
CA CYS A 168 -27.14 50.49 40.23
C CYS A 168 -26.72 51.74 41.01
N ASP A 169 -26.81 52.93 40.40
CA ASP A 169 -27.00 54.24 41.03
C ASP A 169 -26.92 55.35 39.95
N GLN A 170 -28.09 55.74 39.41
CA GLN A 170 -28.61 57.11 39.31
C GLN A 170 -29.95 57.11 38.57
#